data_AF-A0A0Q1AXF8-F1
#
_entry.id   AF-A0A0Q1AXF8-F1
#
_cell.length_a   1.000
_cell.length_b   1.000
_cell.length_c   1.000
_cell.angle_alpha   90.00
_cell.angle_beta   90.00
_cell.angle_gamma   90.00
#
_symmetry.space_group_name_H-M   'P 1'
#
loop_
_entity.id
_entity.type
_entity.pdbx_description
1 polymer ?
#
loop_
_entity_poly.entity_id
_entity_poly.type
_entity_poly.pdbx_seq_one_letter_code
_entity_poly.pdbx_strand_id
1 'polypeptide(L)'
;MEYLEMNLWSPYLVGVGIGVLNILAFLLSDKPIGCSTAYSRTSGMIEQIFRGSKVRDKAYYRKFEPVVDWEVMLVAGIVIGAFLSASLSGEFRPETVPALWADRFGPDPVTRLAAAFVGGVLVGLGARWAGGCTSGHGISGTT
;
A
#
# COMPACT_ATOMS: atom_id res chain seq x y z
N MET A 1 20.36 -11.71 -14.25
CA MET A 1 20.52 -10.29 -13.91
C MET A 1 19.77 -9.41 -14.91
N GLU A 2 20.00 -9.60 -16.21
CA GLU A 2 19.32 -8.87 -17.30
C GLU A 2 17.78 -8.77 -17.16
N TYR A 3 17.11 -9.86 -16.79
CA TYR A 3 15.65 -9.85 -16.57
C TYR A 3 15.18 -8.97 -15.39
N LEU A 4 15.97 -8.84 -14.33
CA LEU A 4 15.61 -8.04 -13.15
C LEU A 4 15.82 -6.54 -13.38
N GLU A 5 16.62 -6.19 -14.38
CA GLU A 5 16.96 -4.82 -14.77
C GLU A 5 15.98 -4.28 -15.83
N MET A 6 15.08 -5.12 -16.36
CA MET A 6 14.08 -4.70 -17.34
C MET A 6 13.04 -3.76 -16.72
N ASN A 7 12.78 -2.64 -17.38
CA ASN A 7 11.77 -1.65 -16.97
C ASN A 7 10.34 -2.20 -17.03
N LEU A 8 10.07 -3.13 -17.96
CA LEU A 8 8.74 -3.71 -18.14
C LEU A 8 8.81 -5.22 -18.29
N TRP A 9 8.09 -5.93 -17.41
CA TRP A 9 7.93 -7.37 -17.49
C TRP A 9 6.66 -7.72 -18.25
N SER A 10 6.59 -8.94 -18.79
CA SER A 10 5.37 -9.46 -19.40
C SER A 10 4.21 -9.39 -18.39
N PRO A 11 3.07 -8.76 -18.74
CA PRO A 11 1.94 -8.64 -17.83
C PRO A 11 1.39 -10.00 -17.40
N TYR A 12 1.52 -11.03 -18.24
CA TYR A 12 1.14 -12.40 -17.90
C TYR A 12 2.03 -12.99 -16.81
N LEU A 13 3.35 -12.77 -16.88
CA LEU A 13 4.29 -13.25 -15.85
C LEU A 13 4.06 -12.54 -14.52
N VAL A 14 3.86 -11.22 -14.55
CA VAL A 14 3.52 -10.44 -13.35
C VAL A 14 2.20 -10.91 -12.76
N GLY A 15 1.18 -11.13 -13.59
CA GLY A 15 -0.11 -11.65 -13.15
C GLY A 15 -0.01 -13.03 -12.49
N VAL A 16 0.74 -13.97 -13.09
CA VAL A 16 1.03 -15.28 -12.48
C VAL A 16 1.76 -15.11 -11.15
N GLY A 17 2.76 -14.22 -11.08
CA GLY A 17 3.49 -13.94 -9.84
C GLY A 17 2.61 -13.40 -8.72
N ILE A 18 1.72 -12.45 -9.03
CA ILE A 18 0.73 -11.92 -8.05
C ILE A 18 -0.23 -13.03 -7.61
N GLY A 19 -0.68 -13.88 -8.54
CA GLY A 19 -1.54 -15.03 -8.22
C GLY A 19 -0.87 -16.02 -7.26
N VAL A 20 0.38 -16.39 -7.53
CA VAL A 20 1.17 -17.25 -6.65
C VAL A 20 1.38 -16.60 -5.28
N LEU A 21 1.70 -15.31 -5.23
CA LEU A 21 1.82 -14.57 -3.97
C LEU A 21 0.51 -14.61 -3.17
N ASN A 22 -0.64 -14.48 -3.84
CA ASN A 22 -1.95 -14.55 -3.19
C ASN A 22 -2.19 -15.95 -2.59
N ILE A 23 -1.86 -17.02 -3.32
CA ILE A 23 -1.95 -18.40 -2.82
C ILE A 23 -1.06 -18.58 -1.59
N LEU A 24 0.18 -18.08 -1.63
CA LEU A 24 1.11 -18.16 -0.49
C LEU A 24 0.63 -17.35 0.71
N ALA A 25 0.03 -16.17 0.48
CA ALA A 25 -0.55 -15.35 1.55
C ALA A 25 -1.66 -16.11 2.30
N PHE A 26 -2.56 -16.76 1.56
CA PHE A 26 -3.58 -17.64 2.16
C PHE A 26 -2.95 -18.83 2.88
N LEU A 27 -2.02 -19.54 2.25
CA LEU A 27 -1.42 -20.75 2.82
C LEU A 27 -0.65 -20.47 4.12
N LEU A 28 0.08 -19.35 4.19
CA LEU A 28 1.00 -19.05 5.28
C LEU A 28 0.37 -18.19 6.38
N SER A 29 -0.59 -17.34 6.04
CA SER A 29 -1.13 -16.33 6.96
C SER A 29 -2.65 -16.36 7.10
N ASP A 30 -3.33 -17.29 6.41
CA ASP A 30 -4.80 -17.42 6.39
C ASP A 30 -5.51 -16.10 6.10
N LYS A 31 -4.86 -15.25 5.29
CA LYS A 31 -5.29 -13.90 4.96
C LYS A 31 -5.04 -13.57 3.49
N PRO A 32 -5.96 -12.85 2.84
CA PRO A 32 -5.75 -12.32 1.50
C PRO A 32 -4.68 -11.22 1.45
N ILE A 33 -4.29 -10.83 0.24
CA ILE A 33 -3.49 -9.64 0.00
C ILE A 33 -4.35 -8.39 0.28
N GLY A 34 -4.04 -7.67 1.35
CA GLY A 34 -4.75 -6.46 1.75
C GLY A 34 -3.80 -5.37 2.22
N CYS A 35 -4.05 -4.12 1.81
CA CYS A 35 -3.22 -2.97 2.21
C CYS A 35 -3.95 -2.04 3.19
N SER A 36 -5.27 -1.86 3.02
CA SER A 36 -6.01 -0.82 3.74
C SER A 36 -6.08 -1.05 5.26
N THR A 37 -6.02 -2.30 5.71
CA THR A 37 -6.00 -2.65 7.14
C THR A 37 -4.63 -2.41 7.77
N ALA A 38 -3.53 -2.66 7.06
CA ALA A 38 -2.19 -2.28 7.50
C ALA A 38 -2.12 -0.79 7.89
N TYR A 39 -2.63 0.11 7.05
CA TYR A 39 -2.67 1.55 7.36
C TYR A 39 -3.42 1.87 8.67
N SER A 40 -4.55 1.20 8.92
CA SER A 40 -5.34 1.40 10.14
C SER A 40 -4.62 0.89 11.39
N ARG A 41 -3.86 -0.22 11.26
CA ARG A 41 -3.08 -0.77 12.37
C ARG A 41 -1.87 0.08 12.66
N THR A 42 -1.16 0.53 11.63
CA THR A 42 -0.03 1.45 11.76
C THR A 42 -0.45 2.77 12.39
N SER A 43 -1.61 3.34 12.02
CA SER A 43 -2.12 4.54 12.68
C SER A 43 -2.39 4.32 14.17
N GLY A 44 -2.92 3.13 14.53
CA GLY A 44 -3.11 2.74 15.93
C GLY A 44 -1.79 2.55 16.68
N MET A 45 -0.76 1.98 16.05
CA MET A 45 0.58 1.87 16.65
C MET A 45 1.20 3.24 16.91
N ILE A 46 1.10 4.14 15.92
CA ILE A 46 1.58 5.52 16.06
C ILE A 46 0.83 6.20 17.22
N GLU A 47 -0.49 6.06 17.27
CA GLU A 47 -1.26 6.64 18.38
C GLU A 47 -0.87 6.03 19.74
N GLN A 48 -0.60 4.73 19.79
CA GLN A 48 -0.19 4.02 21.00
C GLN A 48 1.16 4.53 21.54
N ILE A 49 2.07 4.98 20.67
CA ILE A 49 3.33 5.62 21.08
C ILE A 49 3.04 6.91 21.88
N PHE A 50 2.04 7.71 21.48
CA PHE A 50 1.72 8.98 22.15
C PHE A 50 0.76 8.84 23.33
N ARG A 51 -0.18 7.89 23.29
CA ARG A 51 -1.29 7.79 24.27
C ARG A 51 -1.26 6.52 25.13
N GLY A 52 -0.28 5.65 24.91
CA GLY A 52 -0.10 4.40 25.64
C GLY A 52 -1.21 3.38 25.38
N SER A 53 -1.40 2.46 26.33
CA SER A 53 -2.30 1.31 26.19
C SER A 53 -3.78 1.65 25.98
N LYS A 54 -4.21 2.86 26.33
CA LYS A 54 -5.61 3.33 26.19
C LYS A 54 -6.12 3.34 24.74
N VAL A 55 -5.22 3.30 23.76
CA VAL A 55 -5.57 3.22 22.34
C VAL A 55 -6.30 1.92 22.02
N ARG A 56 -5.91 0.81 22.65
CA ARG A 56 -6.54 -0.52 22.47
C ARG A 56 -7.97 -0.57 22.99
N ASP A 57 -8.37 0.36 23.85
CA ASP A 57 -9.73 0.43 24.38
C ASP A 57 -10.73 1.07 23.42
N LYS A 58 -10.26 1.78 22.38
CA LYS A 58 -11.15 2.39 21.39
C LYS A 58 -11.86 1.31 20.56
N ALA A 59 -13.17 1.50 20.35
CA ALA A 59 -13.99 0.57 19.56
C ALA A 59 -13.38 0.25 18.18
N TYR A 60 -12.77 1.23 17.52
CA TYR A 60 -12.12 1.02 16.21
C TYR A 60 -10.89 0.10 16.30
N TYR A 61 -10.00 0.32 17.28
CA TYR A 61 -8.78 -0.48 17.43
C TYR A 61 -9.02 -1.82 18.13
N ARG A 62 -10.19 -2.03 18.75
CA ARG A 62 -10.64 -3.39 19.12
C ARG A 62 -10.97 -4.24 17.90
N LYS A 63 -11.49 -3.62 16.84
CA LYS A 63 -11.75 -4.30 15.55
C LYS A 63 -10.47 -4.42 14.70
N PHE A 64 -9.61 -3.41 14.75
CA PHE A 64 -8.35 -3.35 14.00
C PHE A 64 -7.18 -3.18 14.96
N GLU A 65 -6.74 -4.28 15.57
CA GLU A 65 -5.72 -4.23 16.61
C GLU A 65 -4.39 -3.68 16.08
N PRO A 66 -3.73 -2.74 16.81
CA PRO A 66 -2.46 -2.15 16.40
C PRO A 66 -1.29 -3.12 16.62
N VAL A 67 -1.26 -4.20 15.85
CA VAL A 67 -0.22 -5.23 15.86
C VAL A 67 0.43 -5.37 14.50
N VAL A 68 1.73 -5.64 14.49
CA VAL A 68 2.47 -5.92 13.27
C VAL A 68 2.08 -7.32 12.84
N ASP A 69 1.25 -7.39 11.80
CA ASP A 69 0.81 -8.65 11.22
C ASP A 69 1.27 -8.77 9.77
N TRP A 70 0.84 -9.84 9.13
CA TRP A 70 1.15 -10.14 7.74
C TRP A 70 0.89 -8.96 6.78
N GLU A 71 -0.23 -8.24 6.91
CA GLU A 71 -0.54 -7.11 6.01
C GLU A 71 0.42 -5.95 6.21
N VAL A 72 0.83 -5.66 7.46
CA VAL A 72 1.84 -4.63 7.74
C VAL A 72 3.21 -5.03 7.15
N MET A 73 3.59 -6.30 7.30
CA MET A 73 4.83 -6.83 6.71
C MET A 73 4.79 -6.82 5.18
N LEU A 74 3.64 -7.12 4.58
CA LEU A 74 3.41 -7.05 3.14
C LEU A 74 3.59 -5.61 2.63
N VAL A 75 2.98 -4.62 3.28
CA VAL A 75 3.13 -3.20 2.89
C VAL A 75 4.58 -2.75 3.00
N ALA A 76 5.29 -3.13 4.06
CA ALA A 76 6.72 -2.87 4.17
C ALA A 76 7.52 -3.54 3.03
N GLY A 77 7.19 -4.78 2.70
CA GLY A 77 7.77 -5.52 1.58
C GLY A 77 7.52 -4.86 0.23
N ILE A 78 6.32 -4.30 0.00
CA ILE A 78 6.00 -3.54 -1.22
C ILE A 78 6.91 -2.31 -1.35
N VAL A 79 7.10 -1.55 -0.26
CA VAL A 79 7.97 -0.36 -0.28
C VAL A 79 9.41 -0.74 -0.59
N ILE A 80 9.95 -1.75 0.10
CA ILE A 80 11.32 -2.23 -0.11
C ILE A 80 11.48 -2.81 -1.51
N GLY A 81 10.55 -3.64 -1.96
CA GLY A 81 10.57 -4.28 -3.27
C GLY A 81 10.48 -3.27 -4.41
N ALA A 82 9.61 -2.26 -4.30
CA ALA A 82 9.49 -1.18 -5.28
C ALA A 82 10.78 -0.35 -5.34
N PHE A 83 11.39 -0.04 -4.19
CA PHE A 83 12.67 0.68 -4.15
C PHE A 83 13.81 -0.12 -4.79
N LEU A 84 13.92 -1.40 -4.48
CA LEU A 84 14.94 -2.29 -5.08
C LEU A 84 14.73 -2.43 -6.59
N SER A 85 13.48 -2.63 -7.03
CA SER A 85 13.13 -2.75 -8.45
C SER A 85 13.45 -1.47 -9.22
N ALA A 86 13.07 -0.29 -8.69
CA ALA A 86 13.39 1.00 -9.31
C ALA A 86 14.90 1.28 -9.35
N SER A 87 15.64 0.84 -8.33
CA SER A 87 17.09 1.03 -8.26
C SER A 87 17.83 0.10 -9.25
N LEU A 88 17.41 -1.16 -9.35
CA LEU A 88 18.02 -2.14 -10.26
C LEU A 88 17.73 -1.84 -11.74
N SER A 89 16.54 -1.34 -12.06
CA SER A 89 16.17 -0.90 -13.42
C SER A 89 16.77 0.46 -13.81
N GLY A 90 17.40 1.18 -12.87
CA GLY A 90 17.91 2.53 -13.11
C GLY A 90 16.82 3.59 -13.29
N GLU A 91 15.55 3.27 -12.99
CA GLU A 91 14.41 4.19 -13.11
C GLU A 91 14.13 5.00 -11.83
N PHE A 92 14.88 4.78 -10.75
CA PHE A 92 14.71 5.54 -9.53
C PHE A 92 14.96 7.04 -9.76
N ARG A 93 13.87 7.81 -9.79
CA ARG A 93 13.91 9.25 -10.00
C ARG A 93 13.10 9.97 -8.91
N PRO A 94 13.74 10.71 -7.99
CA PRO A 94 13.01 11.53 -7.04
C PRO A 94 12.36 12.68 -7.79
N GLU A 95 11.02 12.69 -7.82
CA GLU A 95 10.24 13.72 -8.49
C GLU A 95 9.07 14.14 -7.60
N THR A 96 9.02 15.44 -7.26
CA THR A 96 7.96 16.00 -6.43
C THR A 96 6.70 16.30 -7.26
N VAL A 97 6.89 16.74 -8.51
CA VAL A 97 5.80 17.06 -9.43
C VAL A 97 6.00 16.27 -10.72
N PRO A 98 5.21 15.19 -10.94
CA PRO A 98 5.28 14.42 -12.17
C PRO A 98 5.05 15.27 -13.41
N ALA A 99 5.80 15.03 -14.49
CA ALA A 99 5.62 15.74 -15.77
C ALA A 99 4.14 15.79 -16.23
N LEU A 100 3.42 14.67 -16.13
CA LEU A 100 2.00 14.61 -16.47
C LEU A 100 1.12 15.55 -15.61
N TRP A 101 1.48 15.74 -14.34
CA TRP A 101 0.80 16.70 -13.47
C TRP A 101 1.13 18.13 -13.86
N ALA A 102 2.42 18.41 -14.09
CA ALA A 102 2.89 19.73 -14.50
C ALA A 102 2.19 20.23 -15.77
N ASP A 103 2.02 19.34 -16.75
CA ASP A 103 1.35 19.64 -18.02
C ASP A 103 -0.15 19.96 -17.88
N ARG A 104 -0.81 19.46 -16.82
CA ARG A 104 -2.27 19.56 -16.66
C ARG A 104 -2.72 20.56 -15.60
N PHE A 105 -1.95 20.67 -14.52
CA PHE A 105 -2.30 21.45 -13.34
C PHE A 105 -1.21 22.46 -12.97
N GLY A 106 -0.11 22.50 -13.72
CA GLY A 106 1.03 23.39 -13.48
C GLY A 106 2.11 22.77 -12.60
N PRO A 107 3.32 23.37 -12.59
CA PRO A 107 4.49 22.82 -11.92
C PRO A 107 4.52 23.07 -10.40
N ASP A 108 3.47 23.66 -9.82
CA ASP A 108 3.46 24.06 -8.41
C ASP A 108 3.47 22.84 -7.45
N PRO A 109 4.51 22.67 -6.63
CA PRO A 109 4.62 21.54 -5.72
C PRO A 109 3.57 21.54 -4.61
N VAL A 110 3.16 22.72 -4.14
CA VAL A 110 2.20 22.83 -3.03
C VAL A 110 0.84 22.30 -3.44
N THR A 111 0.37 22.70 -4.62
CA THR A 111 -0.90 22.25 -5.21
C THR A 111 -0.87 20.74 -5.46
N ARG A 112 0.24 20.20 -5.98
CA ARG A 112 0.42 18.75 -6.19
C ARG A 112 0.33 17.97 -4.88
N LEU A 113 1.01 18.44 -3.84
CA LEU A 113 1.05 17.78 -2.53
C LEU A 113 -0.31 17.86 -1.82
N ALA A 114 -0.97 19.02 -1.87
CA ALA A 114 -2.31 19.20 -1.31
C ALA A 114 -3.32 18.26 -1.98
N ALA A 115 -3.30 18.19 -3.32
CA ALA A 115 -4.16 17.26 -4.06
C ALA A 115 -3.84 15.79 -3.76
N ALA A 116 -2.55 15.42 -3.63
CA ALA A 116 -2.14 14.07 -3.22
C ALA A 116 -2.71 13.70 -1.87
N PHE A 117 -2.61 14.62 -0.91
CA PHE A 117 -3.06 14.42 0.45
C PHE A 117 -4.57 14.25 0.51
N VAL A 118 -5.32 15.16 -0.12
CA VAL A 118 -6.79 15.08 -0.18
C VAL A 118 -7.23 13.80 -0.90
N GLY A 119 -6.61 13.46 -2.03
CA GLY A 119 -6.87 12.22 -2.76
C GLY A 119 -6.59 10.98 -1.90
N GLY A 120 -5.48 10.97 -1.16
CA GLY A 120 -5.14 9.88 -0.23
C GLY A 120 -6.16 9.73 0.90
N VAL A 121 -6.65 10.83 1.47
CA VAL A 121 -7.72 10.82 2.48
C VAL A 121 -9.00 10.23 1.88
N LEU A 122 -9.41 10.67 0.68
CA LEU A 122 -10.61 10.16 0.02
C LEU A 122 -10.49 8.66 -0.30
N VAL A 123 -9.34 8.19 -0.80
CA VAL A 123 -9.08 6.77 -1.05
C VAL A 123 -9.12 5.96 0.24
N GLY A 124 -8.51 6.47 1.32
CA GLY A 124 -8.53 5.83 2.63
C GLY A 124 -9.95 5.71 3.19
N LEU A 125 -10.72 6.80 3.16
CA LEU A 125 -12.12 6.82 3.58
C LEU A 125 -12.97 5.86 2.74
N GLY A 126 -12.84 5.90 1.42
CA GLY A 126 -13.54 5.02 0.49
C GLY A 126 -13.24 3.54 0.75
N ALA A 127 -11.95 3.20 0.93
CA ALA A 127 -11.54 1.82 1.21
C ALA A 127 -12.07 1.29 2.55
N ARG A 128 -12.23 2.15 3.56
CA ARG A 128 -12.83 1.76 4.85
C ARG A 128 -14.35 1.65 4.77
N TRP A 129 -14.99 2.55 4.02
CA TRP A 129 -16.43 2.51 3.82
C TRP A 129 -16.86 1.29 3.00
N ALA A 130 -16.09 0.95 1.95
CA ALA A 130 -16.32 -0.24 1.14
C ALA A 130 -15.89 -1.56 1.81
N GLY A 131 -15.25 -1.51 2.99
CA GLY A 131 -14.77 -2.71 3.68
C GLY A 131 -13.45 -3.28 3.13
N GLY A 132 -12.82 -2.67 2.13
CA GLY A 132 -11.48 -3.01 1.68
C GLY A 132 -10.99 -2.20 0.48
N CYS A 133 -9.81 -2.54 -0.01
CA CYS A 133 -9.15 -1.87 -1.15
C CYS A 133 -9.15 -2.76 -2.40
N THR A 134 -8.64 -2.23 -3.52
CA THR A 134 -8.53 -2.95 -4.80
C THR A 134 -7.74 -4.25 -4.70
N SER A 135 -6.67 -4.30 -3.90
CA SER A 135 -5.94 -5.55 -3.66
C SER A 135 -6.82 -6.59 -2.95
N GLY A 136 -7.53 -6.20 -1.89
CA GLY A 136 -8.39 -7.11 -1.14
C GLY A 136 -9.60 -7.60 -1.93
N HIS A 137 -10.37 -6.71 -2.55
CA HIS A 137 -11.61 -7.07 -3.25
C HIS A 137 -11.39 -7.48 -4.71
N GLY A 138 -10.41 -6.87 -5.38
CA GLY A 138 -10.17 -7.07 -6.81
C GLY A 138 -9.21 -8.22 -7.10
N ILE A 139 -8.10 -8.29 -6.38
CA ILE A 139 -7.06 -9.32 -6.62
C ILE A 139 -7.34 -10.60 -5.82
N SER A 140 -7.70 -10.46 -4.54
CA SER A 140 -7.92 -11.61 -3.67
C SER A 140 -9.36 -12.14 -3.67
N GLY A 141 -10.25 -11.52 -4.45
CA GLY A 141 -11.66 -11.91 -4.59
C GLY A 141 -12.62 -11.06 -3.74
N THR A 142 -13.90 -11.04 -4.14
CA THR A 142 -14.96 -10.39 -3.38
C THR A 142 -15.42 -11.34 -2.27
N THR A 143 -15.07 -11.05 -1.02
CA THR A 143 -15.76 -11.61 0.16
C THR A 143 -17.18 -11.07 0.27
#